data_AF-A0A836FIR1-F1
#
_entry.id   AF-A0A836FIR1-F1
#
_cell.length_a   1.000
_cell.length_b   1.000
_cell.length_c   1.000
_cell.angle_alpha   90.00
_cell.angle_beta   90.00
_cell.angle_gamma   90.00
#
_symmetry.space_group_name_H-M   'P 1'
#
loop_
_entity.id
_entity.type
_entity.pdbx_description
1 polymer ?
#
loop_
_entity_poly.entity_id
_entity_poly.type
_entity_poly.pdbx_seq_one_letter_code
_entity_poly.pdbx_strand_id
1 'polypeptide(L)'
;YNKVYLRGILLHYFIQKKSAAEAHRILGYDLQVDESTVSKRLKGLGMIQKQGHWVSYELKPRTTASTAEKKRFFASHRIVTGDEKWIPYDNPKRRKSWDKPGHASRKTAAIRAKT
;
A
#
# COMPACT_ATOMS: atom_id res chain seq x y z
N TYR A 1 -13.34 -10.91 27.80
CA TYR A 1 -13.67 -10.22 26.55
C TYR A 1 -14.50 -11.10 25.63
N ASN A 2 -15.70 -10.66 25.24
CA ASN A 2 -16.61 -11.42 24.38
C ASN A 2 -16.12 -11.43 22.92
N LYS A 3 -15.86 -12.62 22.37
CA LYS A 3 -15.31 -12.83 21.02
C LYS A 3 -16.22 -12.30 19.90
N VAL A 4 -17.52 -12.17 20.15
CA VAL A 4 -18.51 -11.65 19.19
C VAL A 4 -18.37 -10.13 19.06
N TYR A 5 -18.18 -9.43 20.18
CA TYR A 5 -18.06 -7.98 20.22
C TYR A 5 -16.84 -7.45 19.45
N LEU A 6 -15.69 -8.12 19.61
CA LEU A 6 -14.46 -7.77 18.88
C LEU A 6 -14.59 -7.95 17.37
N ARG A 7 -15.38 -8.95 16.92
CA ARG A 7 -15.62 -9.17 15.49
C ARG A 7 -16.45 -8.02 14.89
N GLY A 8 -17.48 -7.57 15.60
CA GLY A 8 -18.30 -6.44 15.17
C GLY A 8 -17.48 -5.14 15.06
N ILE A 9 -16.66 -4.84 16.06
CA ILE A 9 -15.81 -3.64 16.07
C ILE A 9 -14.80 -3.65 14.92
N LEU A 10 -14.13 -4.78 14.68
CA LEU A 10 -13.18 -4.94 13.57
C LEU A 10 -13.84 -4.74 12.20
N LEU A 11 -15.03 -5.31 12.01
CA LEU A 11 -15.80 -5.13 10.77
C LEU A 11 -16.26 -3.68 10.59
N HIS A 12 -16.69 -3.02 11.66
CA HIS A 12 -17.10 -1.63 11.62
C HIS A 12 -15.96 -0.69 11.18
N TYR A 13 -14.76 -0.82 11.76
CA TYR A 13 -13.61 -0.02 11.33
C TYR A 13 -13.16 -0.32 9.90
N PHE A 14 -13.34 -1.56 9.45
CA PHE A 14 -13.08 -1.94 8.07
C PHE A 14 -14.05 -1.28 7.09
N ILE A 15 -15.34 -1.23 7.42
CA ILE A 15 -16.36 -0.52 6.61
C ILE A 15 -16.03 0.98 6.54
N GLN A 16 -15.48 1.56 7.61
CA GLN A 16 -14.97 2.93 7.64
C GLN A 16 -13.65 3.14 6.88
N LYS A 17 -13.11 2.12 6.22
CA LYS A 17 -11.82 2.14 5.50
C LYS A 17 -10.61 2.57 6.34
N LYS A 18 -10.66 2.40 7.66
CA LYS A 18 -9.48 2.61 8.51
C LYS A 18 -8.41 1.57 8.21
N SER A 19 -7.14 1.96 8.31
CA SER A 19 -6.05 1.01 8.04
C SER A 19 -5.97 -0.05 9.15
N ALA A 20 -5.51 -1.25 8.80
CA ALA A 20 -5.35 -2.34 9.78
C ALA A 20 -4.42 -1.92 10.94
N ALA A 21 -3.36 -1.15 10.66
CA ALA A 21 -2.44 -0.65 11.68
C ALA A 21 -3.12 0.32 12.66
N GLU A 22 -4.03 1.15 12.16
CA GLU A 22 -4.83 2.07 12.97
C GLU A 22 -5.82 1.31 13.85
N ALA A 23 -6.52 0.32 13.27
CA ALA A 23 -7.41 -0.56 14.03
C ALA A 23 -6.64 -1.33 15.12
N HIS A 24 -5.43 -1.81 14.84
CA HIS A 24 -4.55 -2.43 15.84
C HIS A 24 -4.22 -1.49 17.00
N ARG A 25 -3.87 -0.24 16.71
CA ARG A 25 -3.58 0.77 17.74
C ARG A 25 -4.81 1.07 18.58
N ILE A 26 -5.94 1.35 17.95
CA ILE A 26 -7.20 1.68 18.64
C ILE A 26 -7.63 0.53 19.56
N LEU A 27 -7.56 -0.72 19.10
CA LEU A 27 -7.94 -1.88 19.91
C LEU A 27 -6.97 -2.15 21.07
N GLY A 28 -5.68 -1.87 20.89
CA GLY A 28 -4.66 -2.02 21.94
C GLY A 28 -4.77 -0.97 23.03
N TYR A 29 -5.04 0.29 22.67
CA TYR A 29 -5.17 1.40 23.63
C TYR A 29 -6.55 1.46 24.29
N ASP A 30 -7.64 1.44 23.50
CA ASP A 30 -8.99 1.72 24.01
C ASP A 30 -9.64 0.49 24.67
N LEU A 31 -9.30 -0.70 24.19
CA LEU A 31 -9.87 -1.96 24.69
C LEU A 31 -8.85 -2.82 25.46
N GLN A 32 -7.59 -2.38 25.60
CA GLN A 32 -6.50 -3.13 26.26
C GLN A 32 -6.42 -4.59 25.77
N VAL A 33 -6.68 -4.82 24.49
CA VAL A 33 -6.65 -6.15 23.90
C VAL A 33 -5.23 -6.48 23.48
N ASP A 34 -4.75 -7.63 23.91
CA ASP A 34 -3.45 -8.15 23.50
C ASP A 34 -3.32 -8.25 21.96
N GLU A 35 -2.18 -7.81 21.42
CA GLU A 35 -1.92 -7.72 19.98
C GLU A 35 -2.07 -9.10 19.30
N SER A 36 -1.64 -10.17 19.98
CA SER A 36 -1.73 -11.53 19.45
C SER A 36 -3.18 -11.97 19.23
N THR A 37 -4.10 -11.48 20.08
CA THR A 37 -5.54 -11.75 19.98
C THR A 37 -6.15 -11.06 18.75
N VAL A 38 -5.79 -9.80 18.50
CA VAL A 38 -6.24 -9.06 17.32
C VAL A 38 -5.69 -9.71 16.05
N SER A 39 -4.41 -10.08 16.03
CA SER A 39 -3.74 -10.68 14.89
C SER A 39 -4.34 -12.05 14.52
N LYS A 40 -4.59 -12.93 15.51
CA LYS A 40 -5.30 -14.20 15.31
C LYS A 40 -6.70 -13.99 14.74
N ARG A 41 -7.42 -12.96 15.19
CA ARG A 41 -8.79 -12.68 14.76
C ARG A 41 -8.87 -12.14 13.33
N LEU A 42 -7.99 -11.21 12.97
CA LEU A 42 -7.87 -10.69 11.61
C LEU A 42 -7.57 -11.82 10.61
N LYS A 43 -6.64 -12.73 10.96
CA LYS A 43 -6.37 -13.94 10.16
C LYS A 43 -7.62 -14.82 10.02
N GLY A 44 -8.36 -15.05 11.10
CA GLY A 44 -9.61 -15.82 11.06
C GLY A 44 -10.74 -15.16 10.25
N LEU A 45 -10.67 -13.85 10.02
CA LEU A 45 -11.57 -13.09 9.14
C LEU A 45 -11.09 -13.04 7.67
N GLY A 46 -9.93 -13.64 7.35
CA GLY A 46 -9.34 -13.58 6.01
C GLY A 46 -8.78 -12.21 5.64
N MET A 47 -8.53 -11.34 6.63
CA MET A 47 -8.03 -9.99 6.40
C MET A 47 -6.51 -10.01 6.22
N ILE A 48 -6.03 -9.37 5.16
CA ILE A 48 -4.61 -9.27 4.83
C ILE A 48 -4.19 -7.79 4.77
N GLN A 49 -3.05 -7.46 5.35
CA GLN A 49 -2.46 -6.14 5.18
C GLN A 49 -1.89 -6.02 3.78
N LYS A 50 -2.37 -5.03 3.02
CA LYS A 50 -1.84 -4.68 1.71
C LYS A 50 -1.06 -3.39 1.82
N GLN A 51 0.04 -3.29 1.08
CA GLN A 51 0.70 -2.01 0.90
C GLN A 51 -0.20 -1.06 0.13
N GLY A 52 -0.14 0.23 0.46
CA GLY A 52 -0.85 1.26 -0.29
C GLY A 52 -0.39 1.29 -1.74
N HIS A 53 -1.28 1.73 -2.62
CA HIS A 53 -0.92 2.01 -4.00
C HIS A 53 -0.29 3.40 -4.09
N TRP A 54 0.83 3.52 -4.79
CA TRP A 54 1.43 4.82 -5.07
C TRP A 54 0.61 5.53 -6.15
N VAL A 55 0.09 6.71 -5.81
CA VAL A 55 -0.63 7.58 -6.75
C VAL A 55 0.29 8.76 -7.08
N SER A 56 0.54 9.02 -8.36
CA SER A 56 1.52 10.03 -8.80
C SER A 56 1.14 11.45 -8.39
N TYR A 57 -0.15 11.77 -8.31
CA TYR A 57 -0.64 13.08 -7.89
C TYR A 57 -2.10 13.03 -7.42
N GLU A 58 -2.45 13.90 -6.47
CA GLU A 58 -3.83 14.07 -6.01
C GLU A 58 -4.61 15.01 -6.95
N LEU A 59 -5.48 14.44 -7.79
CA LEU A 59 -6.22 15.20 -8.80
C LEU A 59 -7.27 16.11 -8.14
N LYS A 60 -7.21 17.41 -8.45
CA LYS A 60 -8.25 18.37 -8.07
C LYS A 60 -9.47 18.23 -8.97
N PRO A 61 -10.70 18.51 -8.48
CA PRO A 61 -11.94 18.31 -9.25
C PRO A 61 -12.00 19.10 -10.57
N ARG A 62 -11.21 20.18 -10.73
CA ARG A 62 -11.13 20.93 -12.00
C ARG A 62 -10.39 20.19 -13.12
N THR A 63 -9.49 19.25 -12.80
CA THR A 63 -8.73 18.46 -13.78
C THR A 63 -9.34 17.08 -14.08
N THR A 64 -10.29 16.61 -13.26
CA THR A 64 -10.98 15.34 -13.49
C THR A 64 -12.01 15.44 -14.62
N ALA A 65 -12.64 16.61 -14.79
CA ALA A 65 -13.60 16.87 -15.86
C ALA A 65 -13.00 16.69 -17.27
N SER A 66 -11.76 17.15 -17.49
CA SER A 66 -11.09 17.01 -18.79
C SER A 66 -10.61 15.58 -19.10
N THR A 67 -10.51 14.71 -18.09
CA THR A 67 -10.05 13.32 -18.28
C THR A 67 -11.21 12.35 -18.57
N ALA A 68 -12.44 12.74 -18.22
CA ALA A 68 -13.62 11.88 -18.33
C ALA A 68 -14.24 11.86 -19.75
N GLU A 69 -13.97 12.86 -20.59
CA GLU A 69 -14.53 12.94 -21.94
C GLU A 69 -13.72 12.12 -22.96
N LYS A 70 -13.83 10.80 -22.87
CA LYS A 70 -13.31 9.91 -23.92
C LYS A 70 -14.28 9.85 -25.10
N LYS A 71 -14.09 10.76 -26.06
CA LYS A 71 -14.69 10.60 -27.40
C LYS A 71 -14.12 9.34 -28.04
N ARG A 72 -14.97 8.45 -28.55
CA ARG A 72 -14.54 7.25 -29.29
C ARG A 72 -13.82 7.68 -30.56
N PHE A 73 -12.49 7.72 -30.51
CA PHE A 73 -11.65 8.04 -31.65
C PHE A 73 -11.28 6.72 -32.36
N PHE A 74 -11.94 6.42 -33.48
CA PHE A 74 -11.78 5.18 -34.25
C PHE A 74 -10.45 5.06 -35.02
N ALA A 75 -9.40 5.78 -34.62
CA ALA A 75 -8.16 5.88 -35.38
C ALA A 75 -6.91 5.51 -34.56
N SER A 76 -6.99 4.48 -33.72
CA SER A 76 -5.82 3.95 -32.98
C SER A 76 -4.63 3.64 -33.91
N HIS A 77 -4.89 3.20 -35.15
CA HIS A 77 -3.85 2.92 -36.17
C HIS A 77 -3.14 4.16 -36.73
N ARG A 78 -3.61 5.38 -36.42
CA ARG A 78 -3.02 6.66 -36.89
C ARG A 78 -2.32 7.45 -35.79
N ILE A 79 -2.37 6.98 -34.54
CA ILE A 79 -1.78 7.69 -33.40
C ILE A 79 -0.34 7.21 -33.20
N VAL A 80 0.62 8.13 -33.31
CA VAL A 80 2.01 7.92 -32.90
C VAL A 80 2.20 8.64 -31.57
N THR A 81 2.63 7.92 -30.53
CA THR A 81 2.91 8.48 -29.20
C THR A 81 4.40 8.46 -28.92
N GLY A 82 4.91 9.50 -28.26
CA GLY A 82 6.26 9.51 -27.69
C GLY A 82 6.22 10.06 -26.26
N ASP A 83 6.88 9.38 -25.34
CA ASP A 83 7.16 9.86 -23.99
C ASP A 83 8.68 9.81 -23.73
N GLU A 84 9.17 10.81 -23.01
CA GLU A 84 10.56 10.81 -22.56
C GLU A 84 10.67 10.16 -21.20
N LYS A 85 11.60 9.22 -21.07
CA LYS A 85 11.86 8.52 -19.83
C LYS A 85 13.36 8.53 -19.54
N TRP A 86 13.72 9.10 -18.41
CA TRP A 86 15.09 9.02 -17.90
C TRP A 86 15.44 7.57 -17.54
N ILE A 87 16.56 7.08 -18.08
CA ILE A 87 17.15 5.79 -17.72
C ILE A 87 18.42 6.08 -16.92
N PRO A 88 18.40 5.90 -15.59
CA PRO A 88 19.59 6.07 -14.76
C PRO A 88 20.66 5.04 -15.15
N TYR A 89 21.93 5.47 -15.20
CA TYR A 89 23.08 4.58 -15.47
C TYR A 89 23.17 3.45 -14.44
N ASP A 90 22.95 3.77 -13.17
CA ASP A 90 22.86 2.79 -12.09
C ASP A 90 21.45 2.84 -11.51
N ASN A 91 20.72 1.73 -11.65
CA ASN A 91 19.37 1.54 -11.11
C ASN A 91 19.40 0.39 -10.09
N PRO A 92 20.02 0.61 -8.92
CA PRO A 92 20.24 -0.45 -7.95
C PRO A 92 18.89 -0.92 -7.39
N LYS A 93 18.48 -2.13 -7.79
CA LYS A 93 17.27 -2.75 -7.27
C LYS A 93 17.56 -3.41 -5.92
N ARG A 94 16.67 -3.21 -4.95
CA ARG A 94 16.73 -3.92 -3.66
C ARG A 94 16.68 -5.42 -3.91
N ARG A 95 17.76 -6.14 -3.58
CA ARG A 95 17.85 -7.60 -3.70
C ARG A 95 17.17 -8.26 -2.50
N LYS A 96 16.42 -9.34 -2.75
CA LYS A 96 15.90 -10.24 -1.70
C LYS A 96 16.94 -11.34 -1.49
N SER A 97 17.31 -11.60 -0.24
CA SER A 97 18.17 -12.72 0.14
C SER A 97 17.41 -13.72 1.01
N TRP A 98 17.80 -14.99 0.93
CA TRP A 98 17.28 -16.06 1.80
C TRP A 98 18.32 -16.28 2.90
N ASP A 99 18.05 -15.74 4.09
CA ASP A 99 18.95 -15.81 5.24
C ASP A 99 18.22 -16.36 6.47
N LYS A 100 18.98 -16.85 7.45
CA LYS A 100 18.44 -17.29 8.74
C LYS A 100 17.89 -16.09 9.53
N PRO A 101 16.80 -16.27 10.31
CA PRO A 101 16.27 -15.20 11.17
C PRO A 101 17.34 -14.63 12.09
N GLY A 102 17.37 -13.31 12.26
CA GLY A 102 18.34 -12.61 13.11
C GLY A 102 19.66 -12.24 12.43
N HIS A 103 19.96 -12.75 11.24
CA HIS A 103 21.13 -12.32 10.47
C HIS A 103 20.81 -11.09 9.62
N ALA A 104 21.72 -10.11 9.62
CA ALA A 104 21.57 -8.90 8.82
C ALA A 104 21.68 -9.24 7.33
N SER A 105 20.68 -8.82 6.55
CA SER A 105 20.74 -8.94 5.09
C SER A 105 21.88 -8.12 4.51
N ARG A 106 22.47 -8.62 3.42
CA ARG A 106 23.56 -7.93 2.71
C ARG A 106 23.07 -6.55 2.22
N LYS A 107 23.63 -5.47 2.78
CA LYS A 107 23.32 -4.10 2.35
C LYS A 107 23.83 -3.90 0.91
N THR A 108 23.00 -3.31 0.06
CA THR A 108 23.44 -2.82 -1.26
C THR A 108 24.10 -1.46 -1.03
N ALA A 109 25.28 -1.23 -1.59
CA ALA A 109 26.00 0.04 -1.42
C ALA A 109 25.14 1.19 -1.98
N ALA A 110 24.96 2.24 -1.18
CA ALA A 110 24.30 3.45 -1.66
C ALA A 110 25.29 4.25 -2.52
N ILE A 111 24.88 4.66 -3.71
CA ILE A 111 25.67 5.56 -4.54
C ILE A 111 25.67 6.91 -3.83
N ARG A 112 26.85 7.35 -3.37
CA ARG A 112 27.02 8.68 -2.78
C ARG A 112 26.93 9.69 -3.92
N ALA A 113 25.92 10.56 -3.91
CA ALA A 113 25.85 11.67 -4.87
C ALA A 113 27.13 12.51 -4.73
N LYS A 114 27.86 12.68 -5.83
CA LYS A 114 28.98 13.63 -5.89
C LYS A 114 28.37 15.04 -5.95
N THR A 115 28.61 15.82 -4.90
CA THR A 115 28.40 17.28 -4.83
C THR A 115 29.38 18.01 -5.71
#